data_AF-A0A2D9LCB1-F1
#
_entry.id   AF-A0A2D9LCB1-F1
#
_cell.length_a   1.000
_cell.length_b   1.000
_cell.length_c   1.000
_cell.angle_alpha   90.00
_cell.angle_beta   90.00
_cell.angle_gamma   90.00
#
_symmetry.space_group_name_H-M   'P 1'
#
loop_
_entity.id
_entity.type
_entity.pdbx_description
1 polymer ?
#
loop_
_entity_poly.entity_id
_entity_poly.type
_entity_poly.pdbx_seq_one_letter_code
_entity_poly.pdbx_strand_id
1 'polypeptide(L)'
;MTAEWISVGLLALLVLFFVLDIAGNRKRAPRPKPVPQRKPEVARGPAPVPAEPEAEPEVPPEPAAEAAEPEAAQPVVEPAPAPEPVPAAEPEVEREPETRVSVFERIKQGLGKTRASLTGGLADLFSVGKKIDEDLLEEIETTLLMADVGVTATSEIIDALTEKLERNQLKDGEALRKALRDELHGLLKDVTRPLEIDAGKQPYVILMVGVNGVGKTTTIGKLTKKFQSEGKSVMLAAGDTF
;
A
#
# COMPACT_ATOMS: atom_id res chain seq x y z
N MET A 1 27.83 50.35 -24.63
CA MET A 1 28.44 49.18 -23.96
C MET A 1 28.40 49.24 -22.42
N THR A 2 27.93 50.30 -21.76
CA THR A 2 27.91 50.37 -20.28
C THR A 2 26.55 50.01 -19.66
N ALA A 3 25.43 50.33 -20.34
CA ALA A 3 24.08 50.09 -19.81
C ALA A 3 23.68 48.60 -19.71
N GLU A 4 24.12 47.77 -20.66
CA GLU A 4 23.82 46.32 -20.65
C GLU A 4 24.56 45.57 -19.54
N TRP A 5 25.78 46.00 -19.19
CA TRP A 5 26.52 45.39 -18.08
C TRP A 5 25.93 45.80 -16.72
N ILE A 6 25.32 46.98 -16.64
CA ILE A 6 24.59 47.43 -15.44
C ILE A 6 23.29 46.62 -15.27
N SER A 7 22.54 46.37 -16.35
CA SER A 7 21.30 45.57 -16.27
C SER A 7 21.57 44.09 -15.95
N VAL A 8 22.63 43.50 -16.55
CA VAL A 8 23.07 42.13 -16.22
C VAL A 8 23.56 42.05 -14.77
N GLY A 9 24.31 43.05 -14.31
CA GLY A 9 24.74 43.13 -12.91
C GLY A 9 23.58 43.25 -11.93
N LEU A 10 22.57 44.07 -12.24
CA LEU A 10 21.37 44.25 -11.42
C LEU A 10 20.54 42.96 -11.35
N LEU A 11 20.38 42.27 -12.49
CA LEU A 11 19.67 41.00 -12.57
C LEU A 11 20.39 39.91 -11.74
N ALA A 12 21.71 39.82 -11.83
CA ALA A 12 22.50 38.88 -11.04
C ALA A 12 22.36 39.16 -9.54
N LEU A 13 22.32 40.43 -9.14
CA LEU A 13 22.15 40.84 -7.74
C LEU A 13 20.74 40.53 -7.23
N LEU A 14 19.70 40.74 -8.04
CA LEU A 14 18.32 40.34 -7.71
C LEU A 14 18.18 38.83 -7.55
N VAL A 15 18.76 38.04 -8.45
CA VAL A 15 18.76 36.57 -8.36
C VAL A 15 19.50 36.11 -7.11
N LEU A 16 20.65 36.73 -6.79
CA LEU A 16 21.40 36.42 -5.58
C LEU A 16 20.59 36.74 -4.32
N PHE A 17 19.92 37.89 -4.29
CA PHE A 17 19.07 38.30 -3.17
C PHE A 17 17.88 37.35 -2.99
N PHE A 18 17.25 36.93 -4.09
CA PHE A 18 16.15 35.96 -4.07
C PHE A 18 16.59 34.58 -3.59
N VAL A 19 17.77 34.11 -4.02
CA VAL A 19 18.35 32.84 -3.55
C VAL A 19 18.70 32.91 -2.06
N LEU A 20 19.25 34.03 -1.59
CA LEU A 20 19.57 34.26 -0.18
C LEU A 20 18.30 34.37 0.68
N ASP A 21 17.24 35.00 0.17
CA ASP A 21 15.94 35.08 0.85
C ASP A 21 15.28 33.70 0.94
N ILE A 22 15.25 32.92 -0.14
CA ILE A 22 14.76 31.53 -0.12
C ILE A 22 15.57 30.66 0.85
N ALA A 23 16.90 30.81 0.87
CA ALA A 23 17.77 30.04 1.78
C ALA A 23 17.61 30.48 3.24
N GLY A 24 17.40 31.77 3.50
CA GLY A 24 17.23 32.34 4.85
C GLY A 24 15.85 32.11 5.45
N ASN A 25 14.79 32.17 4.63
CA ASN A 25 13.41 32.16 5.10
C ASN A 25 12.82 30.74 5.27
N ARG A 26 13.52 29.69 4.80
CA ARG A 26 13.15 28.27 5.04
C ARG A 26 13.20 27.83 6.51
N LYS A 27 13.74 28.63 7.43
CA LYS A 27 13.89 28.27 8.85
C LYS A 27 12.76 28.74 9.78
N ARG A 28 11.65 29.29 9.27
CA ARG A 28 10.54 29.81 10.09
C ARG A 28 9.17 29.17 9.83
N ALA A 29 9.12 27.85 9.65
CA ALA A 29 7.88 27.12 9.91
C ALA A 29 7.83 26.78 11.41
N PRO A 30 6.80 27.22 12.17
CA PRO A 30 6.68 26.85 13.57
C PRO A 30 6.51 25.33 13.65
N ARG A 31 7.49 24.65 14.27
CA ARG A 31 7.34 23.22 14.60
C ARG A 31 6.14 23.09 15.55
N PRO A 32 5.17 22.21 15.29
CA PRO A 32 4.12 21.93 16.27
C PRO A 32 4.79 21.49 17.57
N LYS A 33 4.36 22.07 18.70
CA LYS A 33 4.90 21.74 20.01
C LYS A 33 4.75 20.23 20.24
N PRO A 34 5.79 19.53 20.72
CA PRO A 34 5.68 18.11 21.01
C PRO A 34 4.57 17.89 22.04
N VAL A 35 3.53 17.16 21.65
CA VAL A 35 2.48 16.71 22.57
C VAL A 35 3.15 15.78 23.59
N PRO A 36 2.99 16.01 24.91
CA PRO A 36 3.54 15.12 25.91
C PRO A 36 2.95 13.72 25.72
N GLN A 37 3.73 12.78 25.21
CA GLN A 37 3.32 11.38 25.20
C GLN A 37 3.45 10.86 26.62
N ARG A 38 2.30 10.55 27.24
CA ARG A 38 2.27 9.82 28.50
C ARG A 38 2.92 8.46 28.24
N LYS A 39 4.03 8.17 28.93
CA LYS A 39 4.67 6.85 28.88
C LYS A 39 3.60 5.79 29.14
N PRO A 40 3.58 4.67 28.39
CA PRO A 40 2.69 3.56 28.71
C PRO A 40 3.01 3.12 30.13
N GLU A 41 2.05 3.29 31.03
CA GLU A 41 2.11 2.70 32.35
C GLU A 41 1.97 1.20 32.12
N VAL A 42 3.03 0.45 32.42
CA VAL A 42 3.01 -1.01 32.34
C VAL A 42 1.94 -1.47 33.32
N ALA A 43 0.78 -1.84 32.81
CA ALA A 43 -0.25 -2.49 33.58
C ALA A 43 0.34 -3.82 34.07
N ARG A 44 0.82 -3.84 35.31
CA ARG A 44 1.08 -5.10 36.01
C ARG A 44 -0.28 -5.77 36.14
N GLY A 45 -0.46 -6.88 35.42
CA GLY A 45 -1.61 -7.76 35.63
C GLY A 45 -1.69 -8.18 37.10
N PRO A 46 -2.88 -8.56 37.59
CA PRO A 46 -3.05 -8.94 38.98
C PRO A 46 -2.13 -10.11 39.34
N ALA A 47 -1.46 -9.98 40.48
CA ALA A 47 -0.59 -11.01 41.05
C ALA A 47 -1.43 -12.26 41.43
N PRO A 48 -0.85 -13.46 41.37
CA PRO A 48 -1.52 -14.67 41.84
C PRO A 48 -1.76 -14.58 43.35
N VAL A 49 -3.00 -14.89 43.76
CA VAL A 49 -3.42 -14.89 45.17
C VAL A 49 -2.78 -16.09 45.88
N PRO A 50 -2.17 -15.93 47.07
CA PRO A 50 -1.63 -17.04 47.86
C PRO A 50 -2.75 -17.93 48.41
N ALA A 51 -2.53 -19.24 48.39
CA ALA A 51 -3.35 -20.23 49.08
C ALA A 51 -2.81 -20.45 50.50
N GLU A 52 -3.70 -20.47 51.50
CA GLU A 52 -3.46 -20.93 52.88
C GLU A 52 -4.80 -21.35 53.54
N PRO A 53 -4.83 -22.14 54.64
CA PRO A 53 -5.29 -23.54 54.58
C PRO A 53 -6.44 -23.94 55.56
N GLU A 54 -6.97 -25.16 55.32
CA GLU A 54 -7.68 -26.14 56.19
C GLU A 54 -8.99 -25.78 56.96
N ALA A 55 -10.05 -26.58 56.69
CA ALA A 55 -10.95 -27.16 57.71
C ALA A 55 -11.68 -28.40 57.14
N GLU A 56 -11.89 -29.39 58.02
CA GLU A 56 -12.27 -30.81 57.86
C GLU A 56 -13.59 -31.17 57.13
N PRO A 57 -13.77 -32.47 56.74
CA PRO A 57 -14.89 -32.93 55.92
C PRO A 57 -16.11 -33.42 56.73
N GLU A 58 -17.32 -33.10 56.28
CA GLU A 58 -18.55 -33.77 56.73
C GLU A 58 -18.95 -34.93 55.81
N VAL A 59 -19.24 -36.06 56.45
CA VAL A 59 -19.38 -37.43 55.93
C VAL A 59 -20.76 -37.67 55.30
N PRO A 60 -20.88 -38.32 54.12
CA PRO A 60 -22.12 -38.94 53.68
C PRO A 60 -22.19 -40.43 54.10
N PRO A 61 -23.36 -40.95 54.51
CA PRO A 61 -23.49 -42.35 54.88
C PRO A 61 -23.55 -43.28 53.65
N GLU A 62 -22.82 -44.38 53.78
CA GLU A 62 -22.82 -45.58 52.93
C GLU A 62 -24.20 -46.26 52.85
N PRO A 63 -24.43 -47.05 51.79
CA PRO A 63 -24.89 -48.41 52.01
C PRO A 63 -24.02 -49.46 51.31
N ALA A 64 -23.41 -50.29 52.15
CA ALA A 64 -23.39 -51.75 52.17
C ALA A 64 -23.02 -52.56 50.90
N ALA A 65 -21.85 -53.21 51.04
CA ALA A 65 -21.45 -54.54 50.55
C ALA A 65 -21.34 -54.71 49.01
N GLU A 66 -20.30 -55.31 48.43
CA GLU A 66 -19.66 -56.57 48.85
C GLU A 66 -18.35 -56.77 48.06
N ALA A 67 -17.29 -57.12 48.80
CA ALA A 67 -16.16 -58.00 48.44
C ALA A 67 -15.21 -57.75 47.23
N ALA A 68 -13.92 -57.86 47.60
CA ALA A 68 -12.81 -58.50 46.89
C ALA A 68 -11.95 -57.67 45.91
N GLU A 69 -10.75 -57.32 46.38
CA GLU A 69 -9.50 -57.32 45.60
C GLU A 69 -9.30 -58.69 44.92
N PRO A 70 -8.70 -58.80 43.72
CA PRO A 70 -7.24 -58.63 43.64
C PRO A 70 -6.63 -58.15 42.29
N GLU A 71 -5.33 -57.86 42.42
CA GLU A 71 -4.24 -58.17 41.48
C GLU A 71 -4.05 -57.40 40.17
N ALA A 72 -2.76 -57.11 39.97
CA ALA A 72 -2.16 -56.49 38.81
C ALA A 72 -2.39 -57.31 37.52
N ALA A 73 -2.74 -56.61 36.44
CA ALA A 73 -2.60 -57.11 35.09
C ALA A 73 -2.04 -56.01 34.19
N GLN A 74 -0.88 -56.31 33.62
CA GLN A 74 -0.19 -55.51 32.61
C GLN A 74 -1.07 -55.38 31.35
N PRO A 75 -1.11 -54.23 30.65
CA PRO A 75 -1.78 -54.17 29.37
C PRO A 75 -0.98 -54.95 28.33
N VAL A 76 -1.67 -55.94 27.76
CA VAL A 76 -1.27 -56.77 26.63
C VAL A 76 -0.93 -55.89 25.42
N VAL A 77 0.25 -56.13 24.84
CA VAL A 77 0.66 -55.55 23.55
C VAL A 77 -0.17 -56.22 22.45
N GLU A 78 -1.09 -55.46 21.86
CA GLU A 78 -1.82 -55.85 20.67
C GLU A 78 -0.90 -55.67 19.43
N PRO A 79 -0.78 -56.68 18.53
CA PRO A 79 0.11 -56.58 17.39
C PRO A 79 -0.45 -55.61 16.35
N ALA A 80 0.33 -54.58 16.04
CA ALA A 80 0.03 -53.64 14.96
C ALA A 80 -0.07 -54.38 13.61
N PRO A 81 -1.07 -54.08 12.76
CA PRO A 81 -1.20 -54.69 11.44
C PRO A 81 -0.05 -54.28 10.52
N ALA A 82 0.35 -55.21 9.64
CA ALA A 82 1.44 -55.06 8.68
C ALA A 82 1.20 -53.91 7.68
N PRO A 83 2.25 -53.24 7.18
CA PRO A 83 2.12 -52.07 6.31
C PRO A 83 1.62 -52.47 4.91
N GLU A 84 0.57 -51.78 4.45
CA GLU A 84 0.10 -51.81 3.07
C GLU A 84 1.16 -51.19 2.13
N PRO A 85 1.29 -51.69 0.89
CA PRO A 85 2.31 -51.21 -0.04
C PRO A 85 2.01 -49.78 -0.49
N VAL A 86 2.97 -48.89 -0.27
CA VAL A 86 2.95 -47.50 -0.73
C VAL A 86 2.89 -47.48 -2.27
N PRO A 87 1.87 -46.85 -2.88
CA PRO A 87 1.83 -46.68 -4.33
C PRO A 87 3.04 -45.85 -4.78
N ALA A 88 3.68 -46.32 -5.85
CA ALA A 88 4.83 -45.69 -6.48
C ALA A 88 4.61 -44.20 -6.73
N ALA A 89 5.62 -43.39 -6.42
CA ALA A 89 5.65 -41.97 -6.67
C ALA A 89 5.32 -41.66 -8.14
N GLU A 90 4.28 -40.86 -8.35
CA GLU A 90 4.00 -40.24 -9.64
C GLU A 90 5.18 -39.33 -10.03
N PRO A 91 5.60 -39.32 -11.31
CA PRO A 91 6.71 -38.49 -11.75
C PRO A 91 6.39 -37.02 -11.53
N GLU A 92 7.29 -36.33 -10.83
CA GLU A 92 7.26 -34.90 -10.58
C GLU A 92 7.28 -34.19 -11.94
N VAL A 93 6.13 -33.64 -12.35
CA VAL A 93 5.99 -32.87 -13.57
C VAL A 93 6.94 -31.68 -13.46
N GLU A 94 8.02 -31.74 -14.24
CA GLU A 94 8.96 -30.66 -14.45
C GLU A 94 8.16 -29.45 -14.93
N ARG A 95 7.89 -28.51 -14.02
CA ARG A 95 7.15 -27.30 -14.33
C ARG A 95 7.96 -26.54 -15.37
N GLU A 96 7.43 -26.50 -16.60
CA GLU A 96 7.97 -25.66 -17.66
C GLU A 96 8.23 -24.25 -17.11
N PRO A 97 9.33 -23.59 -17.51
CA PRO A 97 9.67 -22.29 -16.98
C PRO A 97 8.53 -21.34 -17.29
N GLU A 98 7.74 -20.99 -16.28
CA GLU A 98 6.68 -20.01 -16.41
C GLU A 98 7.29 -18.78 -17.08
N THR A 99 6.79 -18.45 -18.27
CA THR A 99 7.18 -17.25 -19.00
C THR A 99 7.08 -16.10 -18.00
N ARG A 100 8.22 -15.51 -17.64
CA ARG A 100 8.27 -14.41 -16.67
C ARG A 100 7.58 -13.22 -17.31
N VAL A 101 6.26 -13.16 -17.16
CA VAL A 101 5.44 -12.03 -17.61
C VAL A 101 6.09 -10.78 -17.07
N SER A 102 6.47 -9.88 -17.97
CA SER A 102 7.18 -8.67 -17.59
C SER A 102 6.32 -7.86 -16.60
N VAL A 103 6.94 -7.12 -15.68
CA VAL A 103 6.21 -6.28 -14.71
C VAL A 103 5.26 -5.34 -15.43
N PHE A 104 5.65 -4.84 -16.60
CA PHE A 104 4.82 -4.00 -17.46
C PHE A 104 3.60 -4.74 -18.00
N GLU A 105 3.74 -5.96 -18.51
CA GLU A 105 2.61 -6.76 -18.97
C GLU A 105 1.64 -7.08 -17.84
N ARG A 106 2.14 -7.36 -16.63
CA ARG A 106 1.31 -7.59 -15.46
C ARG A 106 0.50 -6.35 -15.07
N ILE A 107 1.13 -5.16 -15.10
CA ILE A 107 0.44 -3.88 -14.87
C ILE A 107 -0.61 -3.65 -15.97
N LYS A 108 -0.24 -3.83 -17.24
CA LYS A 108 -1.13 -3.66 -18.39
C LYS A 108 -2.35 -4.57 -18.31
N GLN A 109 -2.16 -5.82 -17.90
CA GLN A 109 -3.24 -6.79 -17.68
C GLN A 109 -4.11 -6.38 -16.48
N GLY A 110 -3.51 -6.01 -15.35
CA GLY A 110 -4.23 -5.59 -14.15
C GLY A 110 -5.09 -4.33 -14.36
N LEU A 111 -4.64 -3.42 -15.23
CA LEU A 111 -5.37 -2.20 -15.61
C LEU A 111 -6.32 -2.41 -16.81
N GLY A 112 -6.48 -3.64 -17.31
CA GLY A 112 -7.24 -3.91 -18.54
C GLY A 112 -8.68 -3.39 -18.50
N LYS A 113 -9.38 -3.56 -17.36
CA LYS A 113 -10.76 -3.07 -17.18
C LYS A 113 -10.84 -1.54 -17.18
N THR A 114 -10.00 -0.88 -16.38
CA THR A 114 -9.92 0.60 -16.32
C THR A 114 -9.57 1.18 -17.69
N ARG A 115 -8.60 0.57 -18.38
CA ARG A 115 -8.21 0.96 -19.73
C ARG A 115 -9.37 0.78 -20.71
N ALA A 116 -10.11 -0.32 -20.65
CA ALA A 116 -11.25 -0.53 -21.55
C ALA A 116 -12.34 0.53 -21.33
N SER A 117 -12.66 0.86 -20.08
CA SER A 117 -13.62 1.92 -19.75
C SER A 117 -13.17 3.30 -20.26
N LEU A 118 -11.94 3.70 -19.92
CA LEU A 118 -11.40 5.01 -20.32
C LEU A 118 -11.09 5.10 -21.81
N THR A 119 -10.44 4.09 -22.39
CA THR A 119 -10.04 4.12 -23.80
C THR A 119 -11.25 3.94 -24.71
N GLY A 120 -12.23 3.11 -24.32
CA GLY A 120 -13.47 2.97 -25.09
C GLY A 120 -14.26 4.28 -25.13
N GLY A 121 -14.49 4.90 -23.97
CA GLY A 121 -15.20 6.18 -23.89
C GLY A 121 -14.46 7.32 -24.59
N LEU A 122 -13.15 7.44 -24.39
CA LEU A 122 -12.37 8.56 -24.92
C LEU A 122 -11.91 8.37 -26.38
N ALA A 123 -11.79 7.14 -26.91
CA ALA A 123 -11.32 6.93 -28.29
C ALA A 123 -12.29 7.55 -29.32
N ASP A 124 -13.59 7.41 -29.09
CA ASP A 124 -14.61 8.00 -29.96
C ASP A 124 -14.54 9.53 -29.93
N LEU A 125 -14.22 10.11 -28.76
CA LEU A 125 -14.06 11.56 -28.56
C LEU A 125 -12.86 12.14 -29.30
N PHE A 126 -11.80 11.35 -29.50
CA PHE A 126 -10.57 11.80 -30.18
C PHE A 126 -10.54 11.46 -31.68
N SER A 127 -11.69 11.06 -32.24
CA SER A 127 -11.80 10.72 -33.66
C SER A 127 -11.46 11.89 -34.57
N VAL A 128 -10.81 11.57 -35.70
CA VAL A 128 -10.41 12.55 -36.71
C VAL A 128 -11.65 13.27 -37.25
N GLY A 129 -11.63 14.61 -37.21
CA GLY A 129 -12.70 15.45 -37.74
C GLY A 129 -13.75 15.89 -36.71
N LYS A 130 -13.72 15.38 -35.47
CA LYS A 130 -14.53 15.93 -34.40
C LYS A 130 -13.99 17.33 -34.05
N LYS A 131 -14.89 18.30 -33.97
CA LYS A 131 -14.54 19.65 -33.52
C LYS A 131 -14.20 19.59 -32.04
N ILE A 132 -13.17 20.31 -31.64
CA ILE A 132 -12.81 20.46 -30.23
C ILE A 132 -13.48 21.75 -29.76
N ASP A 133 -14.53 21.60 -28.98
CA ASP A 133 -15.31 22.67 -28.35
C ASP A 133 -15.69 22.29 -26.91
N GLU A 134 -16.42 23.19 -26.25
CA GLU A 134 -16.84 23.04 -24.84
C GLU A 134 -17.65 21.75 -24.62
N ASP A 135 -18.57 21.42 -25.54
CA ASP A 135 -19.36 20.18 -25.50
C ASP A 135 -18.47 18.93 -25.42
N LEU A 136 -17.36 18.91 -26.16
CA LEU A 136 -16.40 17.80 -26.10
C LEU A 136 -15.68 17.71 -24.75
N LEU A 137 -15.37 18.86 -24.13
CA LEU A 137 -14.75 18.89 -22.82
C LEU A 137 -15.72 18.39 -21.73
N GLU A 138 -17.01 18.70 -21.83
CA GLU A 138 -18.06 18.16 -20.94
C GLU A 138 -18.19 16.62 -21.06
N GLU A 139 -18.08 16.08 -22.27
CA GLU A 139 -18.06 14.62 -22.50
C GLU A 139 -16.83 13.96 -21.85
N ILE A 140 -15.66 14.62 -21.92
CA ILE A 140 -14.44 14.16 -21.26
C ILE A 140 -14.60 14.23 -19.73
N GLU A 141 -15.15 15.31 -19.19
CA GLU A 141 -15.43 15.47 -17.76
C GLU A 141 -16.29 14.31 -17.25
N THR A 142 -17.42 14.07 -17.93
CA THR A 142 -18.34 12.98 -17.59
C THR A 142 -17.61 11.63 -17.60
N THR A 143 -16.77 11.40 -18.61
CA THR A 143 -15.99 10.16 -18.73
C THR A 143 -14.99 9.98 -17.59
N LEU A 144 -14.31 11.07 -17.17
CA LEU A 144 -13.35 11.04 -16.06
C LEU A 144 -14.05 10.79 -14.71
N LEU A 145 -15.20 11.41 -14.48
CA LEU A 145 -16.01 11.19 -13.28
C LEU A 145 -16.51 9.74 -13.19
N MET A 146 -17.00 9.18 -14.31
CA MET A 146 -17.42 7.78 -14.40
C MET A 146 -16.28 6.78 -14.22
N ALA A 147 -15.02 7.23 -14.36
CA ALA A 147 -13.83 6.42 -14.18
C ALA A 147 -13.17 6.58 -12.79
N ASP A 148 -13.89 7.12 -11.81
CA ASP A 148 -13.45 7.32 -10.42
C ASP A 148 -12.24 8.27 -10.27
N VAL A 149 -12.06 9.23 -11.19
CA VAL A 149 -11.01 10.27 -11.06
C VAL A 149 -11.33 11.26 -9.94
N GLY A 150 -12.62 11.49 -9.69
CA GLY A 150 -13.12 12.40 -8.67
C GLY A 150 -13.25 13.85 -9.14
N VAL A 151 -14.09 14.62 -8.45
CA VAL A 151 -14.50 15.98 -8.87
C VAL A 151 -13.31 16.93 -8.95
N THR A 152 -12.54 17.07 -7.88
CA THR A 152 -11.43 18.04 -7.81
C THR A 152 -10.40 17.83 -8.91
N ALA A 153 -9.90 16.60 -9.07
CA ALA A 153 -8.92 16.28 -10.10
C ALA A 153 -9.49 16.46 -11.51
N THR A 154 -10.76 16.11 -11.72
CA THR A 154 -11.41 16.30 -13.02
C THR A 154 -11.56 17.78 -13.36
N SER A 155 -12.01 18.61 -12.42
CA SER A 155 -12.12 20.06 -12.65
C SER A 155 -10.78 20.69 -12.98
N GLU A 156 -9.71 20.34 -12.25
CA GLU A 156 -8.35 20.82 -12.55
C GLU A 156 -7.89 20.45 -13.97
N ILE A 157 -8.21 19.23 -14.42
CA ILE A 157 -7.89 18.78 -15.78
C ILE A 157 -8.69 19.56 -16.83
N ILE A 158 -10.00 19.71 -16.62
CA ILE A 158 -10.89 20.37 -17.58
C ILE A 158 -10.55 21.85 -17.70
N ASP A 159 -10.31 22.55 -16.59
CA ASP A 159 -9.89 23.96 -16.60
C ASP A 159 -8.60 24.15 -17.42
N ALA A 160 -7.61 23.26 -17.22
CA ALA A 160 -6.36 23.30 -17.97
C ALA A 160 -6.54 23.00 -19.46
N LEU A 161 -7.47 22.12 -19.83
CA LEU A 161 -7.80 21.84 -21.23
C LEU A 161 -8.56 23.00 -21.88
N THR A 162 -9.51 23.62 -21.17
CA THR A 162 -10.24 24.81 -21.61
C THR A 162 -9.28 25.96 -21.90
N GLU A 163 -8.33 26.22 -21.00
CA GLU A 163 -7.31 27.26 -21.23
C GLU A 163 -6.48 26.99 -22.51
N LYS A 164 -6.12 25.74 -22.77
CA LYS A 164 -5.40 25.36 -24.00
C LYS A 164 -6.28 25.51 -25.24
N LEU A 165 -7.58 25.24 -25.12
CA LEU A 165 -8.54 25.41 -26.20
C LEU A 165 -8.68 26.90 -26.57
N GLU A 166 -8.89 27.77 -25.59
CA GLU A 166 -8.98 29.23 -25.78
C GLU A 166 -7.70 29.80 -26.42
N ARG A 167 -6.54 29.25 -26.07
CA ARG A 167 -5.24 29.61 -26.65
C ARG A 167 -4.98 29.00 -28.04
N ASN A 168 -5.96 28.33 -28.64
CA ASN A 168 -5.85 27.62 -29.93
C ASN A 168 -4.70 26.60 -29.99
N GLN A 169 -4.41 25.93 -28.86
CA GLN A 169 -3.32 24.94 -28.75
C GLN A 169 -3.79 23.52 -29.04
N LEU A 170 -5.10 23.27 -29.10
CA LEU A 170 -5.71 21.97 -29.35
C LEU A 170 -6.21 21.89 -30.80
N LYS A 171 -5.31 21.53 -31.73
CA LYS A 171 -5.58 21.56 -33.17
C LYS A 171 -6.38 20.36 -33.69
N ASP A 172 -6.22 19.21 -33.05
CA ASP A 172 -6.84 17.95 -33.44
C ASP A 172 -6.98 17.00 -32.23
N GLY A 173 -7.67 15.88 -32.43
CA GLY A 173 -7.93 14.89 -31.38
C GLY A 173 -6.66 14.30 -30.76
N GLU A 174 -5.54 14.19 -31.50
CA GLU A 174 -4.28 13.70 -30.93
C GLU A 174 -3.61 14.76 -30.04
N ALA A 175 -3.69 16.04 -30.42
CA ALA A 175 -3.24 17.15 -29.59
C ALA A 175 -4.05 17.22 -28.28
N LEU A 176 -5.37 17.04 -28.34
CA LEU A 176 -6.25 16.96 -27.16
C LEU A 176 -5.92 15.73 -26.29
N ARG A 177 -5.79 14.55 -26.90
CA ARG A 177 -5.40 13.32 -26.20
C ARG A 177 -4.05 13.44 -25.52
N LYS A 178 -3.08 14.08 -26.17
CA LYS A 178 -1.77 14.38 -25.58
C LYS A 178 -1.90 15.35 -24.42
N ALA A 179 -2.65 16.44 -24.58
CA ALA A 179 -2.88 17.40 -23.51
C ALA A 179 -3.52 16.74 -22.28
N LEU A 180 -4.57 15.94 -22.44
CA LEU A 180 -5.21 15.19 -21.35
C LEU A 180 -4.21 14.26 -20.64
N ARG A 181 -3.37 13.55 -21.40
CA ARG A 181 -2.33 12.68 -20.83
C ARG A 181 -1.32 13.48 -20.01
N ASP A 182 -0.90 14.63 -20.52
CA ASP A 182 0.08 15.49 -19.87
C ASP A 182 -0.48 16.06 -18.55
N GLU A 183 -1.77 16.45 -18.51
CA GLU A 183 -2.44 16.89 -17.28
C GLU A 183 -2.56 15.75 -16.25
N LEU A 184 -3.03 14.57 -16.67
CA LEU A 184 -3.11 13.38 -15.81
C LEU A 184 -1.74 13.00 -15.23
N HIS A 185 -0.68 13.08 -16.04
CA HIS A 185 0.68 12.80 -15.60
C HIS A 185 1.19 13.91 -14.65
N GLY A 186 0.85 15.17 -14.92
CA GLY A 186 1.18 16.31 -14.08
C GLY A 186 0.70 16.12 -12.64
N LEU A 187 -0.56 15.70 -12.46
CA LEU A 187 -1.15 15.43 -11.14
C LEU A 187 -0.40 14.36 -10.34
N LEU A 188 0.15 13.34 -11.02
CA LEU A 188 0.85 12.23 -10.36
C LEU A 188 2.32 12.52 -10.05
N LYS A 189 2.90 13.57 -10.65
CA LYS A 189 4.35 13.82 -10.62
C LYS A 189 4.91 13.97 -9.20
N ASP A 190 4.25 14.75 -8.35
CA ASP A 190 4.76 15.09 -7.01
C ASP A 190 4.55 13.98 -5.95
N VAL A 191 3.64 13.04 -6.25
CA VAL A 191 3.34 11.89 -5.41
C VAL A 191 4.07 10.61 -5.85
N THR A 192 4.71 10.64 -7.03
CA THR A 192 5.51 9.51 -7.54
C THR A 192 6.89 9.49 -6.88
N ARG A 193 6.94 9.06 -5.61
CA ARG A 193 8.17 8.91 -4.84
C ARG A 193 8.38 7.44 -4.43
N PRO A 194 9.51 6.82 -4.79
CA PRO A 194 9.78 5.44 -4.40
C PRO A 194 10.01 5.34 -2.89
N LEU A 195 9.64 4.19 -2.32
CA LEU A 195 9.99 3.86 -0.94
C LEU A 195 11.47 3.49 -0.87
N GLU A 196 12.28 4.40 -0.31
CA GLU A 196 13.70 4.19 -0.06
C GLU A 196 13.94 3.74 1.38
N ILE A 197 14.61 2.60 1.54
CA ILE A 197 15.02 2.07 2.85
C ILE A 197 16.36 2.68 3.22
N ASP A 198 16.34 3.61 4.18
CA ASP A 198 17.52 4.29 4.70
C ASP A 198 18.43 3.30 5.44
N ALA A 199 19.60 3.00 4.85
CA ALA A 199 20.57 2.05 5.40
C ALA A 199 21.17 2.51 6.73
N GLY A 200 21.12 3.81 7.05
CA GLY A 200 21.59 4.37 8.32
C GLY A 200 20.63 4.13 9.49
N LYS A 201 19.41 3.62 9.25
CA LYS A 201 18.42 3.30 10.28
C LYS A 201 18.22 1.79 10.37
N GLN A 202 18.71 1.20 11.46
CA GLN A 202 18.60 -0.24 11.68
C GLN A 202 18.02 -0.52 13.08
N PRO A 203 16.78 -1.05 13.19
CA PRO A 203 15.88 -1.41 12.07
C PRO A 203 15.22 -0.19 11.41
N TYR A 204 14.96 -0.27 10.11
CA TYR A 204 14.03 0.65 9.42
C TYR A 204 12.60 0.17 9.68
N VAL A 205 11.80 0.98 10.36
CA VAL A 205 10.44 0.60 10.81
C VAL A 205 9.40 1.14 9.83
N ILE A 206 8.60 0.24 9.26
CA ILE A 206 7.42 0.57 8.44
C ILE A 206 6.17 0.24 9.26
N LEU A 207 5.39 1.27 9.62
CA LEU A 207 4.09 1.10 10.26
C LEU A 207 2.99 1.01 9.19
N MET A 208 2.28 -0.10 9.15
CA MET A 208 1.16 -0.32 8.23
C MET A 208 -0.14 0.11 8.88
N VAL A 209 -0.92 0.95 8.21
CA VAL A 209 -2.22 1.46 8.69
C VAL A 209 -3.28 1.34 7.61
N GLY A 210 -4.56 1.23 8.01
CA GLY A 210 -5.70 1.18 7.10
C GLY A 210 -6.88 0.38 7.66
N VAL A 211 -8.04 0.45 7.00
CA VAL A 211 -9.25 -0.27 7.42
C VAL A 211 -9.17 -1.78 7.11
N ASN A 212 -10.11 -2.58 7.61
CA ASN A 212 -10.12 -4.02 7.36
C ASN A 212 -10.51 -4.32 5.90
N GLY A 213 -9.96 -5.39 5.32
CA GLY A 213 -10.28 -5.83 3.95
C GLY A 213 -9.52 -5.14 2.80
N VAL A 214 -8.79 -4.02 3.02
CA VAL A 214 -8.05 -3.32 1.94
C VAL A 214 -6.73 -3.98 1.52
N GLY A 215 -6.43 -5.17 2.05
CA GLY A 215 -5.23 -5.93 1.70
C GLY A 215 -3.94 -5.52 2.42
N LYS A 216 -4.03 -5.00 3.66
CA LYS A 216 -2.87 -4.66 4.51
C LYS A 216 -1.91 -5.85 4.68
N THR A 217 -2.41 -6.97 5.20
CA THR A 217 -1.64 -8.20 5.46
C THR A 217 -1.06 -8.78 4.18
N THR A 218 -1.82 -8.76 3.09
CA THR A 218 -1.34 -9.19 1.77
C THR A 218 -0.20 -8.32 1.26
N THR A 219 -0.28 -7.00 1.47
CA THR A 219 0.77 -6.06 1.11
C THR A 219 2.03 -6.25 1.96
N ILE A 220 1.89 -6.54 3.26
CA ILE A 220 2.99 -6.89 4.15
C ILE A 220 3.76 -8.11 3.61
N GLY A 221 3.05 -9.17 3.22
CA GLY A 221 3.68 -10.36 2.64
C GLY A 221 4.43 -10.07 1.34
N LYS A 222 3.83 -9.29 0.43
CA LYS A 222 4.47 -8.87 -0.83
C LYS A 222 5.75 -8.04 -0.60
N LEU A 223 5.68 -7.05 0.29
CA LEU A 223 6.84 -6.22 0.66
C LEU A 223 7.93 -7.05 1.33
N THR A 224 7.56 -7.97 2.22
CA THR A 224 8.51 -8.89 2.86
C THR A 224 9.27 -9.70 1.81
N LYS A 225 8.55 -10.34 0.87
CA LYS A 225 9.19 -11.12 -0.19
C LYS A 225 10.07 -10.25 -1.09
N LYS A 226 9.63 -9.02 -1.43
CA LYS A 226 10.42 -8.04 -2.17
C LYS A 226 11.72 -7.71 -1.45
N PHE A 227 11.68 -7.32 -0.18
CA PHE A 227 12.88 -6.96 0.57
C PHE A 227 13.82 -8.15 0.82
N GLN A 228 13.28 -9.34 1.05
CA GLN A 228 14.09 -10.57 1.10
C GLN A 228 14.79 -10.86 -0.23
N SER A 229 14.09 -10.66 -1.37
CA SER A 229 14.71 -10.82 -2.70
C SER A 229 15.79 -9.77 -3.00
N GLU A 230 15.73 -8.62 -2.33
CA GLU A 230 16.76 -7.58 -2.33
C GLU A 230 17.88 -7.85 -1.28
N GLY A 231 17.88 -9.00 -0.63
CA GLY A 231 18.90 -9.42 0.35
C GLY A 231 18.76 -8.83 1.76
N LYS A 232 17.64 -8.19 2.09
CA LYS A 232 17.42 -7.56 3.41
C LYS A 232 16.87 -8.57 4.43
N SER A 233 17.32 -8.47 5.68
CA SER A 233 16.68 -9.17 6.81
C SER A 233 15.38 -8.45 7.20
N VAL A 234 14.28 -9.19 7.31
CA VAL A 234 12.95 -8.64 7.63
C VAL A 234 12.41 -9.32 8.89
N MET A 235 11.87 -8.52 9.81
CA MET A 235 11.12 -8.99 10.98
C MET A 235 9.70 -8.45 10.89
N LEU A 236 8.73 -9.30 11.24
CA LEU A 236 7.31 -8.92 11.30
C LEU A 236 6.87 -8.81 12.76
N ALA A 237 6.08 -7.78 13.05
CA ALA A 237 5.41 -7.61 14.32
C ALA A 237 3.89 -7.66 14.10
N ALA A 238 3.22 -8.66 14.68
CA ALA A 238 1.77 -8.84 14.60
C ALA A 238 1.06 -7.86 15.55
N GLY A 239 0.86 -6.62 15.10
CA GLY A 239 0.20 -5.57 15.86
C GLY A 239 -1.31 -5.45 15.67
N ASP A 240 -1.90 -6.25 14.77
CA ASP A 240 -3.36 -6.31 14.54
C ASP A 240 -3.94 -7.44 15.41
N THR A 241 -4.31 -7.12 16.65
CA THR A 241 -4.70 -8.10 17.69
C THR A 241 -6.16 -7.93 18.14
N PHE A 242 -6.99 -7.29 17.32
CA PHE A 242 -8.36 -6.92 17.66
C PHE A 242 -9.30 -8.13 17.75
#